data_AF-A0A0F9LTH9-F1
#
_entry.id   AF-A0A0F9LTH9-F1
#
_cell.length_a   1.000
_cell.length_b   1.000
_cell.length_c   1.000
_cell.angle_alpha   90.00
_cell.angle_beta   90.00
_cell.angle_gamma   90.00
#
_symmetry.space_group_name_H-M   'P 1'
#
loop_
_entity.id
_entity.type
_entity.pdbx_description
1 polymer ?
#
loop_
_entity_poly.entity_id
_entity_poly.type
_entity_poly.pdbx_seq_one_letter_code
_entity_poly.pdbx_strand_id
1 'polypeptide(L)'
;EAERGVKLGGVLIEGLVKGRKSVQYPRESGNWYHSNVLTWAWRKIGSPPLEEEQWAASYEWEEDGRKRRLGKGWQRVPAWRDYLGGIKAWVEWVLVNNPAAAEGCFVTIPPILRDEHEIEEWRAAVIEQERDIRTKRDMINSNPKLLPISVLQDRLLPTLFPKHTANGNCVRPSECPYLDLCWGVGGDDPLGTGRYQRRVPNHPQESVNP
;
A
#
# COMPACT_ATOMS: atom_id res chain seq x y z
N GLU A 1 -0.37 19.28 13.48
CA GLU A 1 -1.21 19.16 14.70
C GLU A 1 -2.64 19.48 14.29
N ALA A 2 -3.60 18.57 14.52
CA ALA A 2 -5.00 18.80 14.17
C ALA A 2 -5.65 19.64 15.28
N GLU A 3 -6.03 20.88 14.97
CA GLU A 3 -6.75 21.77 15.88
C GLU A 3 -8.12 21.16 16.24
N ARG A 4 -8.37 21.00 17.55
CA ARG A 4 -9.68 20.58 18.06
C ARG A 4 -10.71 21.66 17.79
N GLY A 5 -11.71 21.38 16.96
CA GLY A 5 -12.90 22.23 16.76
C GLY A 5 -13.27 22.52 15.31
N VAL A 6 -12.42 22.18 14.33
CA VAL A 6 -12.75 22.33 12.92
C VAL A 6 -13.70 21.21 12.50
N LYS A 7 -14.87 21.55 11.94
CA LYS A 7 -15.76 20.59 11.27
C LYS A 7 -14.97 19.91 10.14
N LEU A 8 -14.53 18.68 10.35
CA LEU A 8 -13.90 17.86 9.31
C LEU A 8 -14.97 17.50 8.28
N GLY A 9 -15.09 18.30 7.21
CA GLY A 9 -16.07 18.17 6.14
C GLY A 9 -15.80 17.02 5.16
N GLY A 10 -15.24 15.90 5.62
CA GLY A 10 -14.94 14.72 4.80
C GLY A 10 -13.45 14.39 4.69
N VAL A 11 -13.17 13.21 4.14
CA VAL A 11 -11.81 12.74 3.84
C VAL A 11 -11.64 12.68 2.32
N LEU A 12 -10.66 13.43 1.81
CA LEU A 12 -10.17 13.26 0.44
C LEU A 12 -9.07 12.20 0.44
N ILE A 13 -9.26 11.16 -0.36
CA ILE A 13 -8.25 10.11 -0.56
C ILE A 13 -7.77 10.22 -2.00
N GLU A 14 -6.52 10.64 -2.16
CA GLU A 14 -5.80 10.52 -3.42
C GLU A 14 -5.00 9.23 -3.41
N GLY A 15 -5.37 8.31 -4.30
CA GLY A 15 -4.72 7.02 -4.45
C GLY A 15 -3.77 7.01 -5.64
N LEU A 16 -2.53 6.57 -5.42
CA LEU A 16 -1.64 6.18 -6.52
C LEU A 16 -2.01 4.77 -6.99
N VAL A 17 -2.49 4.66 -8.23
CA VAL A 17 -2.78 3.39 -8.89
C VAL A 17 -1.45 2.73 -9.28
N LYS A 18 -1.00 1.77 -8.47
CA LYS A 18 0.20 0.97 -8.78
C LYS A 18 0.08 0.18 -10.09
N GLY A 19 -1.12 -0.05 -10.60
CA GLY A 19 -1.34 -0.89 -11.79
C GLY A 19 -1.19 -2.39 -11.50
N ARG A 20 -1.42 -3.24 -12.50
CA ARG A 20 -1.35 -4.70 -12.36
C ARG A 20 0.10 -5.20 -12.26
N LYS A 21 0.35 -6.21 -11.42
CA LYS A 21 1.57 -7.02 -11.52
C LYS A 21 1.48 -7.87 -12.77
N SER A 22 2.12 -7.42 -13.86
CA SER A 22 2.02 -8.06 -15.17
C SER A 22 3.37 -8.19 -15.88
N VAL A 23 4.44 -7.64 -15.30
CA VAL A 23 5.77 -7.64 -15.93
C VAL A 23 6.71 -8.48 -15.09
N GLN A 24 7.22 -9.57 -15.68
CA GLN A 24 8.27 -10.34 -15.05
C GLN A 24 9.63 -9.74 -15.42
N TYR A 25 10.45 -9.42 -14.43
CA TYR A 25 11.74 -8.76 -14.67
C TYR A 25 12.86 -9.19 -13.71
N PRO A 26 14.04 -9.62 -14.20
CA PRO A 26 14.31 -10.05 -15.58
C PRO A 26 13.31 -11.13 -16.03
N ARG A 27 13.17 -11.35 -17.34
CA ARG A 27 12.30 -12.43 -17.84
C ARG A 27 12.68 -13.75 -17.17
N GLU A 28 11.68 -14.56 -16.85
CA GLU A 28 11.82 -15.88 -16.22
C GLU A 28 12.39 -15.87 -14.78
N SER A 29 12.64 -14.71 -14.18
CA SER A 29 13.15 -14.61 -12.80
C SER A 29 12.18 -15.03 -11.70
N GLY A 30 10.90 -15.26 -12.02
CA GLY A 30 9.82 -15.40 -11.03
C GLY A 30 9.36 -14.09 -10.39
N ASN A 31 10.08 -12.98 -10.58
CA ASN A 31 9.78 -11.70 -9.94
C ASN A 31 8.81 -10.86 -10.77
N TRP A 32 7.64 -10.56 -10.20
CA TRP A 32 6.59 -9.80 -10.86
C TRP A 32 6.51 -8.36 -10.36
N TYR A 33 6.58 -7.43 -11.30
CA TYR A 33 6.57 -6.00 -11.08
C TYR A 33 5.27 -5.38 -11.56
N HIS A 34 4.90 -4.30 -10.89
CA HIS A 34 3.78 -3.46 -11.26
C HIS A 34 4.11 -2.68 -12.54
N SER A 35 3.19 -2.74 -13.50
CA SER A 35 3.28 -2.01 -14.76
C SER A 35 2.67 -0.63 -14.61
N ASN A 36 3.49 0.37 -14.28
CA ASN A 36 3.09 1.78 -14.20
C ASN A 36 4.10 2.66 -14.96
N VAL A 37 3.63 3.74 -15.60
CA VAL A 37 4.45 4.73 -16.34
C VAL A 37 5.45 5.49 -15.47
N LEU A 38 5.16 5.65 -14.18
CA LEU A 38 6.08 6.26 -13.22
C LEU A 38 7.28 5.36 -12.90
N THR A 39 7.22 4.06 -13.18
CA THR A 39 8.31 3.10 -12.91
C THR A 39 8.90 2.47 -14.16
N TRP A 40 8.17 2.47 -15.27
CA TRP A 40 8.62 1.90 -16.54
C TRP A 40 8.64 2.96 -17.63
N ALA A 41 9.67 2.92 -18.46
CA ALA A 41 9.82 3.78 -19.60
C ALA A 41 9.92 2.96 -20.89
N TRP A 42 9.62 3.60 -22.01
CA TRP A 42 10.00 3.13 -23.34
C TRP A 42 11.26 3.87 -23.75
N ARG A 43 12.27 3.10 -24.17
CA ARG A 43 13.57 3.59 -24.59
C ARG A 43 13.82 3.16 -26.03
N LYS A 44 14.24 4.09 -26.88
CA LYS A 44 14.79 3.78 -28.20
C LYS A 44 16.27 4.12 -28.17
N ILE A 45 17.12 3.10 -28.33
CA ILE A 45 18.58 3.26 -28.37
C ILE A 45 18.91 4.07 -29.63
N GLY A 46 19.51 5.24 -29.44
CA GLY A 46 20.05 6.07 -30.52
C GLY A 46 21.42 5.55 -30.99
N SER A 47 21.90 6.09 -32.11
CA SER A 47 23.27 5.90 -32.59
C SER A 47 23.99 7.25 -32.61
N PRO A 48 24.60 7.67 -31.48
CA PRO A 48 25.31 8.94 -31.42
C PRO A 48 26.48 8.98 -32.42
N PRO A 49 26.74 10.13 -33.09
CA PRO A 49 26.07 11.43 -32.91
C PRO A 49 24.82 11.63 -33.79
N LEU A 50 24.46 10.67 -34.64
CA LEU A 50 23.41 10.81 -35.65
C LEU A 50 21.99 10.77 -35.06
N GLU A 51 21.76 9.89 -34.10
CA GLU A 51 20.48 9.78 -33.41
C GLU A 51 20.70 9.78 -31.90
N GLU A 52 20.09 10.74 -31.22
CA GLU A 52 20.03 10.77 -29.76
C GLU A 52 19.12 9.66 -29.23
N GLU A 53 19.39 9.28 -27.99
CA GLU A 53 18.55 8.34 -27.27
C GLU A 53 17.19 8.97 -26.94
N GLN A 54 16.11 8.24 -27.24
CA GLN A 54 14.75 8.75 -27.05
C GLN A 54 14.02 7.99 -25.94
N TRP A 55 13.19 8.73 -25.22
CA TRP A 55 12.39 8.24 -24.11
C TRP A 55 10.91 8.57 -24.31
N ALA A 56 10.04 7.64 -23.92
CA ALA A 56 8.60 7.83 -23.98
C ALA A 56 7.92 7.18 -22.78
N ALA A 57 6.90 7.86 -22.27
CA ALA A 57 6.10 7.43 -21.12
C ALA A 57 5.09 6.33 -21.52
N SER A 58 4.51 6.44 -22.73
CA SER A 58 3.44 5.56 -23.20
C SER A 58 3.79 4.91 -24.53
N TYR A 59 3.39 3.64 -24.71
CA TYR A 59 3.53 2.94 -25.98
C TYR A 59 2.52 3.41 -27.02
N GLU A 60 1.31 3.70 -26.56
CA GLU A 60 0.17 4.11 -27.37
C GLU A 60 -0.44 5.36 -26.73
N TRP A 61 -0.86 6.30 -27.56
CA TRP A 61 -1.57 7.51 -27.15
C TRP A 61 -2.61 7.88 -28.20
N GLU A 62 -3.56 8.72 -27.82
CA GLU A 62 -4.58 9.26 -28.72
C GLU A 62 -4.24 10.71 -29.04
N GLU A 63 -4.28 11.05 -30.32
CA GLU A 63 -3.99 12.38 -30.86
C GLU A 63 -5.02 12.65 -31.96
N ASP A 64 -5.82 13.71 -31.80
CA ASP A 64 -6.89 14.08 -32.72
C ASP A 64 -7.87 12.93 -33.06
N GLY A 65 -8.25 12.14 -32.05
CA GLY A 65 -9.15 10.98 -32.21
C GLY A 65 -8.52 9.79 -32.93
N ARG A 66 -7.20 9.82 -33.18
CA ARG A 66 -6.46 8.72 -33.81
C ARG A 66 -5.49 8.11 -32.82
N LYS A 67 -5.51 6.79 -32.76
CA LYS A 67 -4.53 6.02 -31.97
C LYS A 67 -3.18 6.03 -32.66
N ARG A 68 -2.18 6.58 -31.98
CA ARG A 68 -0.76 6.53 -32.34
C ARG A 68 -0.06 5.49 -31.47
N ARG A 69 1.03 4.93 -32.00
CA ARG A 69 1.86 3.96 -31.29
C ARG A 69 3.33 4.18 -31.59
N LEU A 70 4.18 3.84 -30.64
CA LEU A 70 5.63 3.81 -30.84
C LEU A 70 5.98 2.79 -31.94
N GLY A 71 6.96 3.16 -32.76
CA GLY A 71 7.42 2.35 -33.89
C GLY A 71 8.36 1.21 -33.50
N LYS A 72 9.06 0.66 -34.48
CA LYS A 72 10.11 -0.34 -34.23
C LYS A 72 11.31 0.28 -33.48
N GLY A 73 11.97 -0.53 -32.68
CA GLY A 73 13.20 -0.16 -31.94
C GLY A 73 12.97 0.35 -30.52
N TRP A 74 11.71 0.58 -30.12
CA TRP A 74 11.37 0.91 -28.74
C TRP A 74 11.35 -0.35 -27.87
N GLN A 75 12.00 -0.27 -26.72
CA GLN A 75 12.05 -1.33 -25.73
C GLN A 75 11.57 -0.81 -24.39
N ARG A 76 10.82 -1.64 -23.68
CA ARG A 76 10.33 -1.32 -22.35
C ARG A 76 11.41 -1.63 -21.31
N VAL A 77 11.77 -0.63 -20.51
CA VAL A 77 12.86 -0.71 -19.54
C VAL A 77 12.46 -0.15 -18.17
N PRO A 78 13.06 -0.65 -17.07
CA PRO A 78 12.83 -0.10 -15.74
C PRO A 78 13.46 1.29 -15.60
N ALA A 79 12.64 2.32 -15.42
CA ALA A 79 13.09 3.71 -15.38
C ALA A 79 14.01 4.00 -14.20
N TRP A 80 13.79 3.34 -13.05
CA TRP A 80 14.64 3.50 -11.87
C TRP A 80 16.09 3.06 -12.07
N ARG A 81 16.35 2.24 -13.10
CA ARG A 81 17.68 1.72 -13.41
C ARG A 81 18.26 2.34 -14.67
N ASP A 82 17.46 2.47 -15.73
CA ASP A 82 17.97 2.79 -17.06
C ASP A 82 17.87 4.28 -17.41
N TYR A 83 17.03 5.05 -16.72
CA TYR A 83 16.91 6.49 -16.97
C TYR A 83 18.02 7.27 -16.26
N LEU A 84 18.63 8.24 -16.95
CA LEU A 84 19.69 9.07 -16.38
C LEU A 84 19.14 9.95 -15.24
N GLY A 85 19.80 9.91 -14.08
CA GLY A 85 19.29 10.57 -12.87
C GLY A 85 18.29 9.73 -12.06
N GLY A 86 18.02 8.50 -12.52
CA GLY A 86 17.18 7.52 -11.81
C GLY A 86 15.70 7.88 -11.77
N ILE A 87 14.98 7.25 -10.83
CA ILE A 87 13.52 7.33 -10.78
C ILE A 87 12.98 8.74 -10.56
N LYS A 88 13.71 9.57 -9.80
CA LYS A 88 13.29 10.95 -9.51
C LYS A 88 13.30 11.79 -10.79
N ALA A 89 14.42 11.77 -11.52
CA ALA A 89 14.54 12.50 -12.79
C ALA A 89 13.54 12.01 -13.83
N TRP A 90 13.24 10.70 -13.83
CA TRP A 90 12.21 10.14 -14.70
C TRP A 90 10.82 10.71 -14.39
N VAL A 91 10.41 10.70 -13.12
CA VAL A 91 9.10 11.22 -12.71
C VAL A 91 8.99 12.71 -13.05
N GLU A 92 10.02 13.50 -12.78
CA GLU A 92 10.08 14.91 -13.17
C GLU A 92 9.95 15.09 -14.69
N TRP A 93 10.64 14.26 -15.48
CA TRP A 93 10.52 14.28 -16.94
C TRP A 93 9.10 13.93 -17.41
N VAL A 94 8.46 12.92 -16.83
CA VAL A 94 7.08 12.53 -17.18
C VAL A 94 6.10 13.65 -16.86
N LEU A 95 6.24 14.31 -15.70
CA LEU A 95 5.37 15.42 -15.32
C LEU A 95 5.45 16.59 -16.32
N VAL A 96 6.62 16.82 -16.93
CA VAL A 96 6.82 17.89 -17.92
C VAL A 96 6.38 17.47 -19.32
N ASN A 97 6.71 16.25 -19.75
CA ASN A 97 6.56 15.82 -21.15
C ASN A 97 5.27 15.03 -21.42
N ASN A 98 4.68 14.42 -20.39
CA ASN A 98 3.42 13.69 -20.49
C ASN A 98 2.61 13.78 -19.18
N PRO A 99 2.14 14.98 -18.81
CA PRO A 99 1.41 15.20 -17.56
C PRO A 99 0.15 14.35 -17.47
N ALA A 100 -0.58 14.17 -18.58
CA ALA A 100 -1.78 13.33 -18.62
C ALA A 100 -1.52 11.86 -18.25
N ALA A 101 -0.36 11.30 -18.62
CA ALA A 101 0.01 9.95 -18.21
C ALA A 101 0.33 9.86 -16.71
N ALA A 102 0.94 10.90 -16.13
CA ALA A 102 1.17 10.97 -14.69
C ALA A 102 -0.14 11.14 -13.92
N GLU A 103 -1.01 12.07 -14.34
CA GLU A 103 -2.33 12.30 -13.74
C GLU A 103 -3.20 11.04 -13.77
N GLY A 104 -3.18 10.29 -14.89
CA GLY A 104 -3.89 9.01 -14.99
C GLY A 104 -3.41 7.93 -14.01
N CYS A 105 -2.27 8.12 -13.33
CA CYS A 105 -1.84 7.25 -12.25
C CYS A 105 -2.47 7.58 -10.91
N PHE A 106 -3.04 8.77 -10.76
CA PHE A 106 -3.70 9.20 -9.53
C PHE A 106 -5.20 9.13 -9.71
N VAL A 107 -5.87 8.55 -8.72
CA VAL A 107 -7.33 8.52 -8.66
C VAL A 107 -7.72 9.29 -7.41
N THR A 108 -8.43 10.39 -7.61
CA THR A 108 -9.09 11.10 -6.53
C THR A 108 -10.42 10.40 -6.28
N ILE A 109 -10.53 9.76 -5.11
CA ILE A 109 -11.80 9.19 -4.68
C ILE A 109 -12.70 10.38 -4.29
N PRO A 110 -13.99 10.39 -4.71
CA PRO A 110 -14.93 11.38 -4.23
C PRO A 110 -14.86 11.50 -2.70
N PRO A 111 -14.96 12.72 -2.14
CA PRO A 111 -14.89 12.90 -0.70
C PRO A 111 -15.84 11.93 0.00
N ILE A 112 -15.29 11.13 0.92
CA ILE A 112 -16.13 10.28 1.77
C ILE A 112 -16.69 11.22 2.83
N LEU A 113 -17.88 11.75 2.56
CA LEU A 113 -18.69 12.45 3.52
C LEU A 113 -19.45 11.38 4.31
N ARG A 114 -19.09 11.20 5.57
CA ARG A 114 -19.92 10.42 6.47
C ARG A 114 -21.15 11.24 6.82
N ASP A 115 -22.31 10.61 6.80
CA ASP A 115 -23.53 11.27 7.23
C ASP A 115 -23.41 11.67 8.72
N GLU A 116 -24.05 12.78 9.11
CA GLU A 116 -23.98 13.27 10.49
C GLU A 116 -24.57 12.23 11.46
N HIS A 117 -25.58 11.48 11.00
CA HIS A 117 -26.14 10.33 11.71
C HIS A 117 -25.12 9.18 11.87
N GLU A 118 -24.44 8.76 10.81
CA GLU A 118 -23.40 7.71 10.87
C GLU A 118 -22.24 8.09 11.79
N ILE A 119 -21.85 9.37 11.80
CA ILE A 119 -20.81 9.88 12.71
C ILE A 119 -21.29 9.75 14.15
N GLU A 120 -22.53 10.12 14.44
CA GLU A 120 -23.08 10.07 15.80
C GLU A 120 -23.31 8.62 16.27
N GLU A 121 -23.79 7.74 15.41
CA GLU A 121 -23.86 6.30 15.69
C GLU A 121 -22.47 5.71 15.96
N TRP A 122 -21.48 6.04 15.13
CA TRP A 122 -20.10 5.61 15.33
C TRP A 122 -19.53 6.13 16.65
N ARG A 123 -19.77 7.40 16.99
CA ARG A 123 -19.36 7.99 18.28
C ARG A 123 -19.97 7.25 19.45
N ALA A 124 -21.28 7.00 19.41
CA ALA A 124 -21.98 6.26 20.46
C ALA A 124 -21.40 4.85 20.61
N ALA A 125 -21.18 4.13 19.50
CA ALA A 125 -20.57 2.80 19.51
C ALA A 125 -19.15 2.79 20.09
N VAL A 126 -18.31 3.77 19.70
CA VAL A 126 -16.94 3.89 20.21
C VAL A 126 -16.92 4.23 21.71
N ILE A 127 -17.79 5.13 22.17
CA ILE A 127 -17.89 5.49 23.59
C ILE A 127 -18.23 4.25 24.43
N GLU A 128 -19.21 3.47 24.01
CA GLU A 128 -19.59 2.24 24.72
C GLU A 128 -18.48 1.19 24.67
N GLN A 129 -17.79 1.03 23.53
CA GLN A 129 -16.65 0.13 23.42
C GLN A 129 -15.50 0.53 24.36
N GLU A 130 -15.12 1.81 24.38
CA GLU A 130 -14.08 2.33 25.27
C GLU A 130 -14.46 2.20 26.76
N ARG A 131 -15.74 2.41 27.07
CA ARG A 131 -16.28 2.21 28.42
C ARG A 131 -16.21 0.74 28.85
N ASP A 132 -16.59 -0.19 27.97
CA ASP A 132 -16.49 -1.64 28.22
C ASP A 132 -15.03 -2.06 28.44
N ILE A 133 -14.11 -1.62 27.58
CA ILE A 133 -12.66 -1.86 27.72
C ILE A 133 -12.15 -1.34 29.06
N ARG A 134 -12.51 -0.10 29.43
CA ARG A 134 -12.13 0.49 30.72
C ARG A 134 -12.64 -0.34 31.89
N THR A 135 -13.91 -0.71 31.87
CA THR A 135 -14.53 -1.52 32.93
C THR A 135 -13.81 -2.86 33.10
N LYS A 136 -13.54 -3.56 31.99
CA LYS A 136 -12.79 -4.82 31.98
C LYS A 136 -11.36 -4.66 32.50
N ARG A 137 -10.70 -3.56 32.14
CA ARG A 137 -9.36 -3.22 32.65
C ARG A 137 -9.39 -2.95 34.16
N ASP A 138 -10.39 -2.24 34.65
CA ASP A 138 -10.54 -1.96 36.08
C ASP A 138 -10.83 -3.24 36.87
N MET A 139 -11.59 -4.19 36.31
CA MET A 139 -11.78 -5.53 36.90
C MET A 139 -10.48 -6.32 37.06
N ILE A 140 -9.55 -6.19 36.09
CA ILE A 140 -8.21 -6.78 36.17
C ILE A 140 -7.38 -6.07 37.25
N ASN A 141 -7.36 -4.73 37.21
CA ASN A 141 -6.53 -3.90 38.08
C ASN A 141 -6.98 -3.84 39.53
N SER A 142 -8.24 -4.18 39.82
CA SER A 142 -8.78 -4.28 41.19
C SER A 142 -8.46 -5.63 41.85
N ASN A 143 -7.97 -6.64 41.10
CA ASN A 143 -7.60 -7.96 41.59
C ASN A 143 -6.11 -8.38 41.44
N PRO A 144 -5.10 -7.48 41.49
CA PRO A 144 -3.74 -7.81 41.07
C PRO A 144 -2.98 -8.70 42.07
N LYS A 145 -3.50 -8.88 43.29
CA LYS A 145 -2.85 -9.68 44.35
C LYS A 145 -3.48 -11.05 44.59
N LEU A 146 -4.58 -11.40 43.91
CA LEU A 146 -5.39 -12.59 44.25
C LEU A 146 -5.33 -13.71 43.21
N LEU A 147 -4.80 -13.47 42.02
CA LEU A 147 -4.80 -14.47 40.94
C LEU A 147 -3.39 -14.73 40.42
N PRO A 148 -2.94 -16.00 40.40
CA PRO A 148 -1.73 -16.40 39.69
C PRO A 148 -1.78 -15.93 38.23
N ILE A 149 -0.62 -15.61 37.66
CA ILE A 149 -0.48 -15.15 36.25
C ILE A 149 -1.18 -16.12 35.28
N SER A 150 -1.09 -17.43 35.53
CA SER A 150 -1.78 -18.46 34.74
C SER A 150 -3.30 -18.30 34.75
N VAL A 151 -3.93 -17.96 35.88
CA VAL A 151 -5.38 -17.75 35.95
C VAL A 151 -5.80 -16.48 35.19
N LEU A 152 -4.96 -15.46 35.25
CA LEU A 152 -5.14 -14.22 34.49
C LEU A 152 -5.08 -14.49 32.97
N GLN A 153 -4.10 -15.26 32.53
CA GLN A 153 -3.86 -15.58 31.12
C GLN A 153 -4.84 -16.61 30.54
N ASP A 154 -5.18 -17.65 31.30
CA ASP A 154 -5.92 -18.81 30.77
C ASP A 154 -7.44 -18.67 30.92
N ARG A 155 -7.91 -17.81 31.84
CA ARG A 155 -9.35 -17.64 32.13
C ARG A 155 -9.81 -16.21 31.96
N LEU A 156 -9.22 -15.28 32.69
CA LEU A 156 -9.77 -13.93 32.77
C LEU A 156 -9.62 -13.15 31.46
N LEU A 157 -8.41 -13.16 30.87
CA LEU A 157 -8.16 -12.47 29.61
C LEU A 157 -8.99 -13.02 28.43
N PRO A 158 -9.09 -14.35 28.21
CA PRO A 158 -9.95 -14.90 27.16
C PRO A 158 -11.45 -14.61 27.36
N THR A 159 -11.92 -14.47 28.59
CA THR A 159 -13.32 -14.13 28.86
C THR A 159 -13.62 -12.64 28.68
N LEU A 160 -12.74 -11.75 29.14
CA LEU A 160 -12.94 -10.30 29.05
C LEU A 160 -12.59 -9.76 27.66
N PHE A 161 -11.56 -10.32 27.04
CA PHE A 161 -11.04 -9.97 25.72
C PHE A 161 -10.99 -11.23 24.86
N PRO A 162 -12.16 -11.76 24.46
CA PRO A 162 -12.22 -12.94 23.62
C PRO A 162 -11.42 -12.70 22.34
N LYS A 163 -10.42 -13.56 22.12
CA LYS A 163 -9.73 -13.63 20.85
C LYS A 163 -10.67 -14.28 19.85
N HIS A 164 -11.46 -13.48 19.15
CA HIS A 164 -12.24 -13.97 18.03
C HIS A 164 -11.28 -14.35 16.90
N THR A 165 -10.99 -15.64 16.74
CA THR A 165 -10.20 -16.13 15.60
C THR A 165 -11.01 -16.12 14.30
N ALA A 166 -12.33 -16.29 14.37
CA ALA A 166 -13.14 -16.45 13.18
C ALA A 166 -14.64 -16.36 13.49
N ASN A 167 -15.26 -15.20 13.28
CA ASN A 167 -16.62 -15.20 12.73
C ASN A 167 -16.55 -15.41 11.21
N GLY A 168 -15.68 -16.32 10.76
CA GLY A 168 -15.28 -16.40 9.37
C GLY A 168 -14.53 -15.17 8.87
N ASN A 169 -14.35 -14.05 9.59
CA ASN A 169 -13.75 -12.83 9.02
C ASN A 169 -12.35 -13.00 8.41
N CYS A 170 -11.56 -13.97 8.90
CA CYS A 170 -10.25 -14.27 8.34
C CYS A 170 -10.25 -15.46 7.36
N VAL A 171 -11.40 -16.05 7.05
CA VAL A 171 -11.57 -17.25 6.20
C VAL A 171 -12.68 -17.06 5.14
N ARG A 172 -13.59 -16.10 5.35
CA ARG A 172 -14.80 -15.78 4.59
C ARG A 172 -14.98 -14.26 4.50
N PRO A 173 -15.41 -13.74 3.34
CA PRO A 173 -15.65 -14.47 2.09
C PRO A 173 -14.35 -14.93 1.39
N SER A 174 -13.19 -14.47 1.85
CA SER A 174 -11.88 -14.96 1.43
C SER A 174 -10.94 -15.03 2.63
N GLU A 175 -9.96 -15.93 2.56
CA GLU A 175 -8.94 -16.07 3.59
C GLU A 175 -8.12 -14.78 3.71
N CYS A 176 -7.96 -14.29 4.94
CA CYS A 176 -7.15 -13.12 5.23
C CYS A 176 -5.70 -13.39 4.80
N PRO A 177 -5.07 -12.54 3.97
CA PRO A 177 -3.68 -12.73 3.55
C PRO A 177 -2.65 -12.76 4.69
N TYR A 178 -3.06 -12.31 5.88
CA TYR A 178 -2.24 -12.25 7.09
C TYR A 178 -2.62 -13.35 8.10
N LEU A 179 -3.52 -14.27 7.76
CA LEU A 179 -3.95 -15.34 8.67
C LEU A 179 -2.76 -16.17 9.16
N ASP A 180 -1.84 -16.52 8.25
CA ASP A 180 -0.62 -17.28 8.55
C ASP A 180 0.38 -16.50 9.42
N LEU A 181 0.41 -15.17 9.34
CA LEU A 181 1.21 -14.34 10.25
C LEU A 181 0.59 -14.24 11.64
N CYS A 182 -0.74 -14.17 11.73
CA CYS A 182 -1.43 -14.01 12.99
C CYS A 182 -1.58 -15.33 13.77
N TRP A 183 -1.70 -16.45 13.05
CA TRP A 183 -2.11 -17.74 13.62
C TRP A 183 -1.36 -18.95 13.05
N GLY A 184 -0.51 -18.77 12.04
CA GLY A 184 0.25 -19.84 11.41
C GLY A 184 1.75 -19.76 11.70
N VAL A 185 2.53 -20.56 10.98
CA VAL A 185 4.00 -20.64 11.15
C VAL A 185 4.70 -19.32 10.78
N GLY A 186 4.04 -18.48 9.98
CA GLY A 186 4.55 -17.15 9.66
C GLY A 186 4.62 -16.22 10.86
N GLY A 187 3.84 -16.45 11.92
CA GLY A 187 3.93 -15.64 13.15
C GLY A 187 5.24 -15.83 13.90
N ASP A 188 5.74 -17.07 13.94
CA ASP A 188 6.96 -17.44 14.67
C ASP A 188 8.22 -17.09 13.87
N ASP A 189 8.23 -17.38 12.56
CA ASP A 189 9.30 -16.97 11.65
C ASP A 189 8.74 -16.45 10.32
N PRO A 190 8.40 -15.15 10.24
CA PRO A 190 7.86 -14.55 9.03
C PRO A 190 8.78 -14.74 7.82
N LEU A 191 10.10 -14.69 8.03
CA LEU A 191 11.09 -14.76 6.95
C LEU A 191 11.32 -16.20 6.48
N GLY A 192 11.29 -17.17 7.41
CA GLY A 192 11.45 -18.60 7.12
C GLY A 192 10.36 -19.18 6.23
N THR A 193 9.18 -18.56 6.19
CA THR A 193 8.09 -18.98 5.28
C THR A 193 8.37 -18.75 3.79
N GLY A 194 9.35 -17.90 3.46
CA GLY A 194 9.61 -17.45 2.09
C GLY A 194 8.49 -16.57 1.47
N ARG A 195 7.40 -16.33 2.18
CA ARG A 195 6.28 -15.47 1.74
C ARG A 195 6.54 -13.99 2.02
N TYR A 196 7.39 -13.70 3.00
CA TYR A 196 7.76 -12.35 3.40
C TYR A 196 9.27 -12.17 3.25
N GLN A 197 9.67 -10.96 2.87
CA GLN A 197 11.08 -10.57 2.79
C GLN A 197 11.29 -9.33 3.64
N ARG A 198 12.51 -9.16 4.16
CA ARG A 198 12.88 -7.88 4.77
C ARG A 198 12.69 -6.78 3.73
N ARG A 199 12.07 -5.68 4.17
CA ARG A 199 11.90 -4.50 3.32
C ARG A 199 13.28 -4.06 2.84
N VAL A 200 13.48 -4.04 1.52
CA VAL A 200 14.66 -3.43 0.92
C VAL A 200 14.37 -1.93 0.82
N PRO A 201 15.26 -1.07 1.34
CA PRO A 201 15.16 0.38 1.17
C PRO A 201 15.04 0.74 -0.31
N ASN A 202 14.02 1.54 -0.66
CA ASN A 202 13.82 1.99 -2.04
C ASN A 202 14.50 3.33 -2.31
N HIS A 203 14.89 4.04 -1.25
CA HIS A 203 15.56 5.34 -1.33
C HIS A 203 16.88 5.32 -0.55
N PRO A 204 17.95 5.98 -1.04
CA PRO A 204 19.23 6.02 -0.34
C PRO A 204 19.14 6.58 1.09
N GLN A 205 18.21 7.49 1.35
CA GLN A 205 18.02 8.02 2.71
C GLN A 205 17.50 6.98 3.71
N GLU A 206 16.81 5.94 3.24
CA GLU A 206 16.25 4.88 4.09
C GLU A 206 17.30 3.88 4.55
N SER A 207 18.45 3.78 3.87
CA SER A 207 19.53 2.85 4.25
C SER A 207 20.48 3.39 5.32
N VAL A 208 20.31 4.65 5.75
CA VAL A 208 21.26 5.34 6.66
C VAL A 208 20.82 5.30 8.12
N ASN A 209 19.57 4.93 8.42
CA ASN A 209 19.10 4.79 9.81
C ASN A 209 18.76 3.32 10.12
N PRO A 210 19.64 2.60 10.86
CA PRO A 210 19.33 1.28 11.41
C PRO A 210 18.32 1.34 12.55
#